data_AF-A0A2B8AP11-F1
#
_entry.id   AF-A0A2B8AP11-F1
#
_cell.length_a   1.000
_cell.length_b   1.000
_cell.length_c   1.000
_cell.angle_alpha   90.00
_cell.angle_beta   90.00
_cell.angle_gamma   90.00
#
_symmetry.space_group_name_H-M   'P 1'
#
loop_
_entity.id
_entity.type
_entity.pdbx_description
1 polymer ?
#
loop_
_entity_poly.entity_id
_entity_poly.type
_entity_poly.pdbx_seq_one_letter_code
_entity_poly.pdbx_strand_id
1 'polypeptide(L)'
;MRPGELNDTESQLWNSFATGAPVDARGGPPAARPAVRAEVVAALLLGAGDDVAPGGRPGLRLAGVRVTGRLDLRFAEVAVPVRLEECVFDDVPSLGGARCRELVLCGCVVPGLAAGTAQFDGRLVLSRCRLTGPLVLTGSQIHGDLDLRDTAIAAPGTEAVSAVRLVAGGDVLCGNLDVRGGFRLSGAAVAGEFDLAGASLRNPGGHALDAYHVQIDEDFTFHPGFSSEGRVILSGATVAAGIGFCGALLSNPGDVALEAVDVTVARNFDLGRGLTVDGGVKLDGSNVGTQLSFLDAVLSNPGGTALSLRLAQARETDLRTRRPADGTVDARNARLGTVHDTPACWPADLRLAEATYDALSSPLTAAERLDWLRRSSDGYLPQPYEQLAATYQRLGHDDEARTVLLAKQRERRGMLPPHTRLWAYVQDAAVGYGYRPLRAGLWLMALLACGSLFFGARPPVPVEPETAPRFQAVFYTLDLLVPVTAFGQETAFVARGTGQWLAYALTAAGWILATAVAAGVSRGISRQ
;
A
#
# COMPACT_ATOMS: atom_id res chain seq x y z
N MET A 1 34.52 -48.17 -11.47
CA MET A 1 34.48 -48.02 -12.94
C MET A 1 35.86 -48.39 -13.48
N ARG A 2 35.97 -49.20 -14.55
CA ARG A 2 37.29 -49.53 -15.11
C ARG A 2 37.71 -48.45 -16.11
N PRO A 3 38.96 -47.94 -16.09
CA PRO A 3 39.42 -46.87 -16.99
C PRO A 3 39.24 -47.16 -18.49
N GLY A 4 39.18 -48.44 -18.89
CA GLY A 4 38.96 -48.86 -20.29
C GLY A 4 37.51 -48.75 -20.79
N GLU A 5 36.56 -48.35 -19.96
CA GLU A 5 35.15 -48.15 -20.33
C GLU A 5 34.78 -46.68 -20.52
N LEU A 6 35.71 -45.75 -20.27
CA LEU A 6 35.51 -44.31 -20.38
C LEU A 6 35.75 -43.85 -21.83
N ASN A 7 34.93 -42.94 -22.33
CA ASN A 7 35.23 -42.25 -23.58
C ASN A 7 36.34 -41.20 -23.39
N ASP A 8 36.82 -40.57 -24.48
CA ASP A 8 37.93 -39.62 -24.43
C ASP A 8 37.67 -38.44 -23.48
N THR A 9 36.46 -37.87 -23.51
CA THR A 9 36.06 -36.74 -22.65
C THR A 9 35.91 -37.17 -21.19
N GLU A 10 35.33 -38.35 -20.94
CA GLU A 10 35.21 -38.93 -19.60
C GLU A 10 36.58 -39.25 -19.01
N SER A 11 37.52 -39.75 -19.82
CA SER A 11 38.90 -40.02 -19.41
C SER A 11 39.64 -38.72 -19.07
N GLN A 12 39.47 -37.68 -19.88
CA GLN A 12 40.02 -36.36 -19.61
C GLN A 12 39.44 -35.77 -18.32
N LEU A 13 38.13 -35.90 -18.10
CA LEU A 13 37.46 -35.49 -16.88
C LEU A 13 38.02 -36.21 -15.66
N TRP A 14 38.14 -37.54 -15.74
CA TRP A 14 38.65 -38.37 -14.66
C TRP A 14 40.06 -37.93 -14.22
N ASN A 15 40.94 -37.65 -15.17
CA ASN A 15 42.31 -37.21 -14.90
C ASN A 15 42.38 -35.75 -14.39
N SER A 16 41.48 -34.90 -14.84
CA SER A 16 41.47 -33.47 -14.48
C SER A 16 40.82 -33.19 -13.13
N PHE A 17 40.00 -34.12 -12.63
CA PHE A 17 39.20 -33.97 -11.41
C PHE A 17 40.09 -33.72 -10.18
N ALA A 18 41.15 -34.51 -9.98
CA ALA A 18 42.03 -34.41 -8.81
C ALA A 18 42.74 -33.04 -8.69
N THR A 19 43.03 -32.40 -9.82
CA THR A 19 43.64 -31.06 -9.87
C THR A 19 42.61 -29.93 -9.94
N GLY A 20 41.33 -30.25 -10.18
CA GLY A 20 40.27 -29.27 -10.43
C GLY A 20 40.45 -28.50 -11.75
N ALA A 21 41.14 -29.09 -12.72
CA ALA A 21 41.38 -28.47 -14.02
C ALA A 21 40.10 -28.52 -14.88
N PRO A 22 39.79 -27.45 -15.65
CA PRO A 22 38.60 -27.43 -16.48
C PRO A 22 38.75 -28.34 -17.71
N VAL A 23 37.68 -29.07 -18.04
CA VAL A 23 37.54 -29.77 -19.33
C VAL A 23 36.55 -28.99 -20.18
N ASP A 24 37.02 -28.47 -21.32
CA ASP A 24 36.25 -27.62 -22.22
C ASP A 24 36.05 -28.30 -23.58
N ALA A 25 34.79 -28.51 -23.93
CA ALA A 25 34.36 -29.13 -25.19
C ALA A 25 33.52 -28.19 -26.08
N ARG A 26 33.57 -26.87 -25.85
CA ARG A 26 32.79 -25.86 -26.62
C ARG A 26 33.25 -25.66 -28.07
N GLY A 27 34.34 -26.29 -28.50
CA GLY A 27 34.91 -26.12 -29.83
C GLY A 27 34.04 -26.61 -31.01
N GLY A 28 32.96 -27.38 -30.75
CA GLY A 28 32.05 -27.92 -31.77
C GLY A 28 30.62 -27.34 -31.71
N PRO A 29 29.79 -27.56 -32.75
CA PRO A 29 28.39 -27.13 -32.73
C PRO A 29 27.60 -27.82 -31.60
N PRO A 30 26.54 -27.19 -31.04
CA PRO A 30 25.79 -27.75 -29.89
C PRO A 30 25.27 -29.18 -30.07
N ALA A 31 24.95 -29.57 -31.31
CA ALA A 31 24.48 -30.91 -31.66
C ALA A 31 25.58 -32.00 -31.63
N ALA A 32 26.86 -31.59 -31.65
CA ALA A 32 28.02 -32.47 -31.65
C ALA A 32 28.77 -32.44 -30.32
N ARG A 33 28.14 -31.94 -29.25
CA ARG A 33 28.75 -31.92 -27.91
C ARG A 33 29.06 -33.35 -27.45
N PRO A 34 30.26 -33.60 -26.91
CA PRO A 34 30.61 -34.93 -26.44
C PRO A 34 29.70 -35.33 -25.28
N ALA A 35 29.31 -36.60 -25.29
CA ALA A 35 28.52 -37.20 -24.24
C ALA A 35 29.41 -37.55 -23.04
N VAL A 36 28.98 -37.15 -21.84
CA VAL A 36 29.57 -37.58 -20.57
C VAL A 36 28.47 -38.26 -19.79
N ARG A 37 28.63 -39.52 -19.42
CA ARG A 37 27.59 -40.23 -18.68
C ARG A 37 27.48 -39.68 -17.26
N ALA A 38 26.24 -39.51 -16.80
CA ALA A 38 25.94 -39.05 -15.45
C ALA A 38 26.50 -39.99 -14.37
N GLU A 39 26.63 -41.29 -14.66
CA GLU A 39 27.26 -42.26 -13.76
C GLU A 39 28.75 -41.98 -13.50
N VAL A 40 29.48 -41.46 -14.50
CA VAL A 40 30.90 -41.07 -14.37
C VAL A 40 30.99 -39.83 -13.49
N VAL A 41 30.13 -38.86 -13.76
CA VAL A 41 30.03 -37.62 -12.97
C VAL A 41 29.70 -37.96 -11.50
N ALA A 42 28.68 -38.80 -11.28
CA ALA A 42 28.31 -39.24 -9.94
C ALA A 42 29.46 -39.98 -9.24
N ALA A 43 30.14 -40.90 -9.94
CA ALA A 43 31.26 -41.64 -9.36
C ALA A 43 32.36 -40.69 -8.85
N LEU A 44 32.79 -39.71 -9.66
CA LEU A 44 33.81 -38.73 -9.26
C LEU A 44 33.35 -37.89 -8.05
N LEU A 45 32.10 -37.41 -8.07
CA LEU A 45 31.55 -36.62 -6.97
C LEU A 45 31.37 -37.41 -5.66
N LEU A 46 31.30 -38.73 -5.74
CA LEU A 46 31.15 -39.66 -4.61
C LEU A 46 32.47 -40.32 -4.19
N GLY A 47 33.63 -39.78 -4.62
CA GLY A 47 34.97 -40.22 -4.18
C GLY A 47 35.66 -41.25 -5.06
N ALA A 48 35.16 -41.50 -6.28
CA ALA A 48 35.94 -42.29 -7.24
C ALA A 48 37.13 -41.46 -7.74
N GLY A 49 38.33 -42.07 -7.77
CA GLY A 49 39.54 -41.40 -8.23
C GLY A 49 40.27 -40.58 -7.16
N ASP A 50 40.07 -40.90 -5.88
CA ASP A 50 40.66 -40.27 -4.68
C ASP A 50 42.21 -40.30 -4.57
N ASP A 51 42.95 -40.59 -5.65
CA ASP A 51 44.41 -40.42 -5.71
C ASP A 51 44.78 -38.93 -5.86
N VAL A 52 44.30 -38.10 -4.93
CA VAL A 52 44.58 -36.66 -4.89
C VAL A 52 45.98 -36.46 -4.32
N ALA A 53 46.92 -36.02 -5.15
CA ALA A 53 48.26 -35.65 -4.72
C ALA A 53 48.22 -34.53 -3.65
N PRO A 54 49.19 -34.48 -2.71
CA PRO A 54 49.26 -33.42 -1.70
C PRO A 54 49.21 -32.02 -2.34
N GLY A 55 48.26 -31.18 -1.91
CA GLY A 55 48.02 -29.84 -2.46
C GLY A 55 47.06 -29.78 -3.66
N GLY A 56 46.55 -30.93 -4.12
CA GLY A 56 45.47 -31.00 -5.10
C GLY A 56 44.20 -30.31 -4.59
N ARG A 57 43.45 -29.69 -5.50
CA ARG A 57 42.18 -29.02 -5.22
C ARG A 57 41.11 -29.66 -6.09
N PRO A 58 40.59 -30.83 -5.68
CA PRO A 58 39.66 -31.57 -6.52
C PRO A 58 38.40 -30.74 -6.77
N GLY A 59 37.85 -30.86 -7.97
CA GLY A 59 36.70 -30.07 -8.40
C GLY A 59 36.18 -30.52 -9.74
N LEU A 60 34.86 -30.54 -9.89
CA LEU A 60 34.22 -30.87 -11.16
C LEU A 60 34.06 -29.59 -11.98
N ARG A 61 34.79 -29.49 -13.09
CA ARG A 61 34.74 -28.34 -14.01
C ARG A 61 34.57 -28.81 -15.44
N LEU A 62 33.35 -28.66 -15.96
CA LEU A 62 32.97 -29.13 -17.30
C LEU A 62 32.36 -27.98 -18.09
N ALA A 63 32.75 -27.84 -19.35
CA ALA A 63 32.16 -26.87 -20.27
C ALA A 63 31.77 -27.51 -21.61
N GLY A 64 30.58 -27.19 -22.11
CA GLY A 64 30.14 -27.57 -23.46
C GLY A 64 29.88 -29.06 -23.67
N VAL A 65 29.52 -29.82 -22.62
CA VAL A 65 29.24 -31.26 -22.72
C VAL A 65 27.74 -31.57 -22.68
N ARG A 66 27.36 -32.76 -23.15
CA ARG A 66 26.02 -33.34 -22.94
C ARG A 66 26.09 -34.41 -21.85
N VAL A 67 25.42 -34.18 -20.72
CA VAL A 67 25.33 -35.14 -19.62
C VAL A 67 24.18 -36.11 -19.91
N THR A 68 24.53 -37.38 -20.16
CA THR A 68 23.58 -38.42 -20.54
C THR A 68 23.22 -39.31 -19.36
N GLY A 69 21.93 -39.62 -19.18
CA GLY A 69 21.45 -40.38 -18.03
C GLY A 69 21.18 -39.51 -16.80
N ARG A 70 20.57 -40.11 -15.78
CA ARG A 70 20.17 -39.40 -14.56
C ARG A 70 21.35 -39.22 -13.60
N LEU A 71 21.71 -37.96 -13.32
CA LEU A 71 22.63 -37.60 -12.25
C LEU A 71 21.90 -37.67 -10.90
N ASP A 72 22.09 -38.78 -10.18
CA ASP A 72 21.49 -39.00 -8.86
C ASP A 72 22.54 -38.84 -7.76
N LEU A 73 22.38 -37.80 -6.96
CA LEU A 73 23.22 -37.43 -5.82
C LEU A 73 22.38 -37.32 -4.53
N ARG A 74 21.20 -37.97 -4.48
CA ARG A 74 20.33 -37.90 -3.31
C ARG A 74 21.05 -38.39 -2.06
N PHE A 75 20.91 -37.64 -0.96
CA PHE A 75 21.52 -37.92 0.34
C PHE A 75 23.05 -38.10 0.31
N ALA A 76 23.71 -37.64 -0.75
CA ALA A 76 25.16 -37.71 -0.88
C ALA A 76 25.85 -36.48 -0.28
N GLU A 77 27.12 -36.63 0.09
CA GLU A 77 28.02 -35.53 0.41
C GLU A 77 28.95 -35.26 -0.77
N VAL A 78 28.80 -34.07 -1.38
CA VAL A 78 29.63 -33.58 -2.48
C VAL A 78 30.55 -32.50 -1.93
N ALA A 79 31.73 -32.93 -1.45
CA ALA A 79 32.68 -32.07 -0.74
C ALA A 79 33.43 -31.07 -1.63
N VAL A 80 33.38 -31.26 -2.95
CA VAL A 80 34.08 -30.45 -3.96
C VAL A 80 33.14 -29.47 -4.65
N PRO A 81 33.63 -28.32 -5.14
CA PRO A 81 32.82 -27.41 -5.95
C PRO A 81 32.50 -28.03 -7.31
N VAL A 82 31.25 -27.85 -7.75
CA VAL A 82 30.76 -28.29 -9.07
C VAL A 82 30.47 -27.08 -9.94
N ARG A 83 31.14 -27.00 -11.10
CA ARG A 83 30.96 -25.96 -12.09
C ARG A 83 30.73 -26.56 -13.48
N LEU A 84 29.58 -26.24 -14.04
CA LEU A 84 29.12 -26.69 -15.35
C LEU A 84 28.77 -25.44 -16.18
N GLU A 85 29.43 -25.28 -17.31
CA GLU A 85 29.27 -24.12 -18.18
C GLU A 85 28.77 -24.56 -19.56
N GLU A 86 27.65 -23.98 -20.01
CA GLU A 86 27.07 -24.29 -21.31
C GLU A 86 26.80 -25.79 -21.53
N CYS A 87 26.47 -26.55 -20.49
CA CYS A 87 26.18 -27.99 -20.58
C CYS A 87 24.70 -28.26 -20.88
N VAL A 88 24.39 -29.45 -21.39
CA VAL A 88 23.01 -29.93 -21.62
C VAL A 88 22.80 -31.21 -20.84
N PHE A 89 21.68 -31.33 -20.13
CA PHE A 89 21.28 -32.54 -19.42
C PHE A 89 20.13 -33.24 -20.14
N ASP A 90 20.21 -34.56 -20.27
CA ASP A 90 19.12 -35.38 -20.83
C ASP A 90 18.02 -35.66 -19.81
N ASP A 91 18.41 -35.89 -18.55
CA ASP A 91 17.52 -36.25 -17.46
C ASP A 91 17.63 -35.25 -16.31
N VAL A 92 16.58 -35.16 -15.48
CA VAL A 92 16.51 -34.26 -14.32
C VAL A 92 17.57 -34.63 -13.27
N PRO A 93 18.55 -33.75 -12.98
CA PRO A 93 19.49 -33.97 -11.89
C PRO A 93 18.77 -33.95 -10.54
N SER A 94 19.17 -34.88 -9.66
CA SER A 94 18.48 -35.18 -8.42
C SER A 94 19.45 -35.08 -7.24
N LEU A 95 19.37 -33.97 -6.50
CA LEU A 95 20.19 -33.64 -5.33
C LEU A 95 19.37 -33.62 -4.04
N GLY A 96 18.20 -34.28 -4.01
CA GLY A 96 17.33 -34.29 -2.85
C GLY A 96 18.03 -34.77 -1.58
N GLY A 97 18.07 -33.94 -0.54
CA GLY A 97 18.76 -34.23 0.73
C GLY A 97 20.29 -34.29 0.64
N ALA A 98 20.89 -33.91 -0.49
CA ALA A 98 22.34 -33.88 -0.65
C ALA A 98 22.96 -32.73 0.15
N ARG A 99 24.22 -32.88 0.56
CA ARG A 99 25.06 -31.79 1.05
C ARG A 99 26.12 -31.47 0.00
N CYS A 100 26.13 -30.26 -0.52
CA CYS A 100 27.03 -29.84 -1.60
C CYS A 100 27.86 -28.63 -1.16
N ARG A 101 29.15 -28.63 -1.53
CA ARG A 101 30.00 -27.46 -1.27
C ARG A 101 29.53 -26.23 -2.04
N GLU A 102 29.39 -26.33 -3.35
CA GLU A 102 28.91 -25.27 -4.23
C GLU A 102 28.43 -25.91 -5.54
N LEU A 103 27.32 -25.42 -6.11
CA LEU A 103 26.84 -25.84 -7.43
C LEU A 103 26.66 -24.62 -8.32
N VAL A 104 27.40 -24.58 -9.42
CA VAL A 104 27.36 -23.50 -10.41
C VAL A 104 27.02 -24.09 -11.76
N LEU A 105 25.80 -23.83 -12.22
CA LEU A 105 25.36 -24.02 -13.59
C LEU A 105 25.28 -22.65 -14.26
N CYS A 106 26.05 -22.45 -15.33
CA CYS A 106 26.01 -21.21 -16.10
C CYS A 106 25.75 -21.50 -17.56
N GLY A 107 24.75 -20.87 -18.18
CA GLY A 107 24.45 -21.12 -19.60
C GLY A 107 23.91 -22.53 -19.91
N CYS A 108 23.51 -23.30 -18.89
CA CYS A 108 23.14 -24.71 -19.05
C CYS A 108 21.67 -24.87 -19.48
N VAL A 109 21.38 -25.98 -20.17
CA VAL A 109 20.01 -26.43 -20.45
C VAL A 109 19.73 -27.68 -19.62
N VAL A 110 18.72 -27.61 -18.75
CA VAL A 110 18.42 -28.66 -17.78
C VAL A 110 16.92 -28.97 -17.82
N PRO A 111 16.49 -30.24 -17.83
CA PRO A 111 15.06 -30.57 -17.89
C PRO A 111 14.29 -30.26 -16.59
N GLY A 112 14.99 -29.84 -15.54
CA GLY A 112 14.50 -29.50 -14.20
C GLY A 112 15.63 -29.70 -13.20
N LEU A 113 15.45 -29.31 -11.95
CA LEU A 113 16.44 -29.57 -10.89
C LEU A 113 15.72 -29.95 -9.60
N ALA A 114 15.92 -31.17 -9.13
CA ALA A 114 15.31 -31.66 -7.90
C ALA A 114 16.31 -31.58 -6.73
N ALA A 115 16.31 -30.47 -5.99
CA ALA A 115 17.20 -30.20 -4.86
C ALA A 115 16.42 -29.91 -3.56
N GLY A 116 15.26 -30.56 -3.39
CA GLY A 116 14.48 -30.49 -2.16
C GLY A 116 15.30 -30.97 -0.95
N THR A 117 15.22 -30.24 0.16
CA THR A 117 15.98 -30.48 1.40
C THR A 117 17.50 -30.57 1.24
N ALA A 118 18.05 -30.14 0.10
CA ALA A 118 19.49 -30.09 -0.12
C ALA A 118 20.13 -28.98 0.72
N GLN A 119 21.40 -29.16 1.07
CA GLN A 119 22.20 -28.18 1.79
C GLN A 119 23.38 -27.74 0.93
N PHE A 120 23.54 -26.44 0.74
CA PHE A 120 24.68 -25.85 0.04
C PHE A 120 25.51 -25.07 1.05
N ASP A 121 26.75 -25.51 1.32
CA ASP A 121 27.67 -24.82 2.23
C ASP A 121 28.11 -23.45 1.66
N GLY A 122 28.05 -23.30 0.33
CA GLY A 122 28.32 -22.08 -0.41
C GLY A 122 27.08 -21.62 -1.18
N ARG A 123 27.27 -21.32 -2.48
CA ARG A 123 26.23 -20.78 -3.35
C ARG A 123 25.57 -21.86 -4.21
N LEU A 124 24.34 -21.59 -4.60
CA LEU A 124 23.65 -22.27 -5.71
C LEU A 124 23.45 -21.25 -6.83
N VAL A 125 24.16 -21.45 -7.94
CA VAL A 125 24.10 -20.56 -9.10
C VAL A 125 23.50 -21.32 -10.27
N LEU A 126 22.41 -20.78 -10.82
CA LEU A 126 21.73 -21.19 -12.04
C LEU A 126 21.57 -19.93 -12.88
N SER A 127 22.67 -19.38 -13.41
CA SER A 127 22.65 -18.13 -14.17
C SER A 127 22.65 -18.38 -15.67
N ARG A 128 21.92 -17.57 -16.43
CA ARG A 128 21.79 -17.69 -17.90
C ARG A 128 21.31 -19.09 -18.34
N CYS A 129 20.59 -19.80 -17.48
CA CYS A 129 20.18 -21.18 -17.71
C CYS A 129 18.79 -21.26 -18.35
N ARG A 130 18.48 -22.41 -18.95
CA ARG A 130 17.14 -22.73 -19.44
C ARG A 130 16.67 -24.03 -18.80
N LEU A 131 15.65 -23.92 -17.95
CA LEU A 131 14.97 -25.05 -17.35
C LEU A 131 13.65 -25.30 -18.08
N THR A 132 13.50 -26.49 -18.68
CA THR A 132 12.24 -26.90 -19.35
C THR A 132 11.28 -27.62 -18.40
N GLY A 133 11.57 -27.59 -17.10
CA GLY A 133 10.77 -28.19 -16.05
C GLY A 133 11.11 -27.58 -14.68
N PRO A 134 10.55 -28.11 -13.59
CA PRO A 134 10.57 -27.45 -12.30
C PRO A 134 11.97 -27.33 -11.66
N LEU A 135 12.19 -26.21 -10.97
CA LEU A 135 13.25 -26.02 -9.98
C LEU A 135 12.66 -26.26 -8.58
N VAL A 136 13.03 -27.38 -7.96
CA VAL A 136 12.53 -27.77 -6.63
C VAL A 136 13.61 -27.54 -5.59
N LEU A 137 13.38 -26.55 -4.72
CA LEU A 137 14.24 -26.12 -3.61
C LEU A 137 13.52 -26.17 -2.25
N THR A 138 12.39 -26.88 -2.19
CA THR A 138 11.56 -26.98 -0.98
C THR A 138 12.37 -27.49 0.21
N GLY A 139 12.42 -26.71 1.28
CA GLY A 139 13.16 -27.00 2.51
C GLY A 139 14.68 -27.05 2.35
N SER A 140 15.22 -26.57 1.22
CA SER A 140 16.67 -26.49 1.03
C SER A 140 17.28 -25.36 1.86
N GLN A 141 18.57 -25.49 2.16
CA GLN A 141 19.34 -24.50 2.90
C GLN A 141 20.55 -24.13 2.05
N ILE A 142 20.70 -22.84 1.77
CA ILE A 142 21.82 -22.28 1.01
C ILE A 142 22.51 -21.31 1.95
N HIS A 143 23.75 -21.61 2.33
CA HIS A 143 24.47 -20.76 3.27
C HIS A 143 24.91 -19.42 2.64
N GLY A 144 25.22 -19.43 1.34
CA GLY A 144 25.45 -18.21 0.55
C GLY A 144 24.24 -17.82 -0.29
N ASP A 145 24.52 -17.28 -1.48
CA ASP A 145 23.52 -16.75 -2.40
C ASP A 145 22.85 -17.83 -3.26
N LEU A 146 21.59 -17.57 -3.60
CA LEU A 146 20.86 -18.21 -4.70
C LEU A 146 20.83 -17.26 -5.89
N ASP A 147 21.54 -17.59 -6.97
CA ASP A 147 21.62 -16.76 -8.18
C ASP A 147 20.87 -17.42 -9.33
N LEU A 148 19.73 -16.84 -9.71
CA LEU A 148 18.86 -17.22 -10.83
C LEU A 148 18.88 -16.18 -11.96
N ARG A 149 19.89 -15.29 -12.01
CA ARG A 149 19.88 -14.19 -12.97
C ARG A 149 19.91 -14.66 -14.42
N ASP A 150 19.17 -13.95 -15.26
CA ASP A 150 19.04 -14.17 -16.71
C ASP A 150 18.60 -15.61 -17.07
N THR A 151 17.92 -16.30 -16.15
CA THR A 151 17.47 -17.68 -16.34
C THR A 151 16.01 -17.74 -16.78
N ALA A 152 15.67 -18.75 -17.57
CA ALA A 152 14.30 -19.03 -17.97
C ALA A 152 13.85 -20.39 -17.43
N ILE A 153 12.73 -20.42 -16.69
CA ILE A 153 12.17 -21.63 -16.09
C ILE A 153 10.73 -21.78 -16.57
N ALA A 154 10.46 -22.86 -17.31
CA ALA A 154 9.14 -23.11 -17.89
C ALA A 154 8.57 -24.46 -17.44
N ALA A 155 7.52 -24.39 -16.62
CA ALA A 155 6.66 -25.53 -16.25
C ALA A 155 5.20 -25.05 -16.15
N PRO A 156 4.56 -24.70 -17.29
CA PRO A 156 3.24 -24.10 -17.31
C PRO A 156 2.18 -25.04 -16.71
N GLY A 157 1.24 -24.48 -15.95
CA GLY A 157 0.18 -25.24 -15.26
C GLY A 157 0.63 -25.94 -13.97
N THR A 158 1.92 -25.84 -13.61
CA THR A 158 2.49 -26.37 -12.37
C THR A 158 3.30 -25.30 -11.62
N GLU A 159 3.90 -25.66 -10.48
CA GLU A 159 4.93 -24.84 -9.85
C GLU A 159 6.25 -24.98 -10.62
N ALA A 160 6.65 -23.91 -11.32
CA ALA A 160 7.92 -23.85 -12.03
C ALA A 160 9.10 -23.66 -11.07
N VAL A 161 8.90 -22.89 -9.99
CA VAL A 161 9.86 -22.75 -8.89
C VAL A 161 9.15 -23.05 -7.58
N SER A 162 9.65 -24.06 -6.85
CA SER A 162 9.09 -24.47 -5.56
C SER A 162 10.18 -24.39 -4.49
N ALA A 163 10.25 -23.25 -3.81
CA ALA A 163 11.20 -22.89 -2.78
C ALA A 163 10.54 -22.73 -1.39
N VAL A 164 9.50 -23.54 -1.12
CA VAL A 164 8.77 -23.51 0.15
C VAL A 164 9.71 -23.75 1.32
N ARG A 165 9.73 -22.85 2.31
CA ARG A 165 10.64 -22.89 3.46
C ARG A 165 12.13 -23.00 3.09
N LEU A 166 12.52 -22.40 1.96
CA LEU A 166 13.94 -22.18 1.63
C LEU A 166 14.57 -21.30 2.71
N VAL A 167 15.81 -21.62 3.09
CA VAL A 167 16.65 -20.72 3.89
C VAL A 167 17.85 -20.30 3.05
N ALA A 168 18.00 -19.02 2.77
CA ALA A 168 19.16 -18.44 2.10
C ALA A 168 19.91 -17.53 3.10
N GLY A 169 21.19 -17.84 3.34
CA GLY A 169 22.07 -17.07 4.22
C GLY A 169 22.69 -15.84 3.55
N GLY A 170 22.62 -15.75 2.23
CA GLY A 170 22.94 -14.56 1.44
C GLY A 170 21.75 -14.07 0.62
N ASP A 171 22.04 -13.52 -0.55
CA ASP A 171 21.03 -12.90 -1.41
C ASP A 171 20.28 -13.94 -2.27
N VAL A 172 19.03 -13.63 -2.61
CA VAL A 172 18.26 -14.33 -3.65
C VAL A 172 18.15 -13.41 -4.87
N LEU A 173 19.01 -13.66 -5.86
CA LEU A 173 19.18 -12.82 -7.04
C LEU A 173 18.39 -13.40 -8.22
N CYS A 174 17.27 -12.77 -8.58
CA CYS A 174 16.38 -13.20 -9.66
C CYS A 174 16.29 -12.15 -10.79
N GLY A 175 17.34 -11.34 -10.97
CA GLY A 175 17.40 -10.33 -12.02
C GLY A 175 17.15 -10.90 -13.42
N ASN A 176 16.23 -10.31 -14.20
CA ASN A 176 15.81 -10.75 -15.53
C ASN A 176 15.32 -12.22 -15.62
N LEU A 177 14.85 -12.79 -14.52
CA LEU A 177 14.30 -14.16 -14.49
C LEU A 177 12.97 -14.24 -15.28
N ASP A 178 12.83 -15.19 -16.21
CA ASP A 178 11.56 -15.51 -16.90
C ASP A 178 10.97 -16.79 -16.32
N VAL A 179 9.82 -16.70 -15.64
CA VAL A 179 9.11 -17.87 -15.08
C VAL A 179 7.76 -18.05 -15.76
N ARG A 180 7.52 -19.25 -16.29
CA ARG A 180 6.21 -19.67 -16.82
C ARG A 180 5.67 -20.83 -15.99
N GLY A 181 4.65 -20.55 -15.18
CA GLY A 181 4.18 -21.40 -14.09
C GLY A 181 4.29 -20.67 -12.75
N GLY A 182 3.89 -21.33 -11.66
CA GLY A 182 3.92 -20.73 -10.33
C GLY A 182 5.34 -20.60 -9.76
N PHE A 183 5.63 -19.46 -9.12
CA PHE A 183 6.83 -19.26 -8.30
C PHE A 183 6.40 -19.18 -6.83
N ARG A 184 6.65 -20.25 -6.07
CA ARG A 184 6.31 -20.34 -4.65
C ARG A 184 7.53 -20.35 -3.76
N LEU A 185 7.56 -19.49 -2.76
CA LEU A 185 8.58 -19.39 -1.70
C LEU A 185 7.95 -19.17 -0.32
N SER A 186 6.73 -19.69 -0.11
CA SER A 186 6.00 -19.52 1.14
C SER A 186 6.82 -19.99 2.35
N GLY A 187 6.90 -19.15 3.38
CA GLY A 187 7.66 -19.41 4.60
C GLY A 187 9.18 -19.45 4.42
N ALA A 188 9.72 -18.94 3.31
CA ALA A 188 11.16 -18.83 3.11
C ALA A 188 11.77 -17.71 4.00
N ALA A 189 13.04 -17.88 4.34
CA ALA A 189 13.84 -16.90 5.07
C ALA A 189 15.08 -16.54 4.27
N VAL A 190 15.30 -15.25 4.03
CA VAL A 190 16.43 -14.70 3.27
C VAL A 190 17.14 -13.69 4.15
N ALA A 191 18.40 -13.96 4.49
CA ALA A 191 19.20 -13.08 5.33
C ALA A 191 19.73 -11.85 4.57
N GLY A 192 19.83 -11.93 3.24
CA GLY A 192 20.20 -10.83 2.36
C GLY A 192 19.00 -10.19 1.64
N GLU A 193 19.27 -9.64 0.46
CA GLU A 193 18.26 -9.04 -0.44
C GLU A 193 17.51 -10.12 -1.25
N PHE A 194 16.23 -9.90 -1.51
CA PHE A 194 15.51 -10.60 -2.59
C PHE A 194 15.30 -9.64 -3.76
N ASP A 195 16.05 -9.84 -4.84
CA ASP A 195 16.00 -9.01 -6.04
C ASP A 195 15.26 -9.70 -7.20
N LEU A 196 14.19 -9.06 -7.70
CA LEU A 196 13.40 -9.44 -8.87
C LEU A 196 13.44 -8.37 -9.99
N ALA A 197 14.45 -7.50 -10.01
CA ALA A 197 14.61 -6.49 -11.04
C ALA A 197 14.56 -7.10 -12.45
N GLY A 198 13.69 -6.58 -13.32
CA GLY A 198 13.52 -7.06 -14.69
C GLY A 198 12.88 -8.45 -14.83
N ALA A 199 12.48 -9.12 -13.75
CA ALA A 199 11.88 -10.44 -13.84
C ALA A 199 10.47 -10.40 -14.47
N SER A 200 10.11 -11.47 -15.20
CA SER A 200 8.78 -11.66 -15.79
C SER A 200 8.18 -12.97 -15.27
N LEU A 201 7.11 -12.86 -14.49
CA LEU A 201 6.42 -14.01 -13.89
C LEU A 201 5.05 -14.19 -14.53
N ARG A 202 4.80 -15.34 -15.14
CA ARG A 202 3.57 -15.60 -15.89
C ARG A 202 2.87 -16.87 -15.40
N ASN A 203 1.75 -16.66 -14.74
CA ASN A 203 0.82 -17.71 -14.33
C ASN A 203 -0.63 -17.16 -14.33
N PRO A 204 -1.20 -16.88 -15.51
CA PRO A 204 -2.52 -16.25 -15.63
C PRO A 204 -3.61 -17.06 -14.93
N GLY A 205 -4.46 -16.39 -14.15
CA GLY A 205 -5.50 -17.02 -13.33
C GLY A 205 -4.99 -17.77 -12.10
N GLY A 206 -3.67 -17.80 -11.87
CA GLY A 206 -3.03 -18.40 -10.70
C GLY A 206 -2.14 -17.41 -9.94
N HIS A 207 -1.24 -17.96 -9.14
CA HIS A 207 -0.23 -17.18 -8.40
C HIS A 207 1.04 -17.08 -9.25
N ALA A 208 1.35 -15.89 -9.72
CA ALA A 208 2.63 -15.61 -10.39
C ALA A 208 3.77 -15.67 -9.38
N LEU A 209 3.55 -15.12 -8.18
CA LEU A 209 4.45 -15.19 -7.04
C LEU A 209 3.67 -15.45 -5.75
N ASP A 210 4.07 -16.46 -5.00
CA ASP A 210 3.54 -16.81 -3.67
C ASP A 210 4.67 -16.71 -2.64
N ALA A 211 4.77 -15.54 -2.00
CA ALA A 211 5.71 -15.21 -0.93
C ALA A 211 4.99 -15.07 0.43
N TYR A 212 3.98 -15.92 0.67
CA TYR A 212 3.23 -15.95 1.92
C TYR A 212 4.15 -16.24 3.13
N HIS A 213 4.12 -15.39 4.16
CA HIS A 213 5.01 -15.44 5.34
C HIS A 213 6.51 -15.51 5.02
N VAL A 214 6.98 -14.84 3.97
CA VAL A 214 8.43 -14.71 3.73
C VAL A 214 9.07 -13.78 4.77
N GLN A 215 10.28 -14.09 5.20
CA GLN A 215 11.12 -13.22 6.01
C GLN A 215 12.33 -12.78 5.19
N ILE A 216 12.53 -11.47 5.08
CA ILE A 216 13.66 -10.86 4.36
C ILE A 216 14.32 -9.85 5.28
N ASP A 217 15.60 -10.06 5.58
CA ASP A 217 16.33 -9.21 6.53
C ASP A 217 16.86 -7.91 5.87
N GLU A 218 16.93 -7.86 4.54
CA GLU A 218 17.24 -6.64 3.78
C GLU A 218 16.05 -6.19 2.91
N ASP A 219 16.32 -5.74 1.68
CA ASP A 219 15.31 -5.18 0.77
C ASP A 219 14.59 -6.28 -0.05
N PHE A 220 13.31 -6.03 -0.39
CA PHE A 220 12.54 -6.85 -1.32
C PHE A 220 12.24 -6.04 -2.58
N THR A 221 13.04 -6.25 -3.61
CA THR A 221 13.13 -5.37 -4.77
C THR A 221 12.45 -5.98 -5.99
N PHE A 222 11.53 -5.24 -6.60
CA PHE A 222 10.85 -5.57 -7.86
C PHE A 222 11.11 -4.49 -8.93
N HIS A 223 12.17 -3.70 -8.80
CA HIS A 223 12.42 -2.59 -9.71
C HIS A 223 13.87 -2.51 -10.18
N PRO A 224 14.10 -1.95 -11.38
CA PRO A 224 13.11 -1.58 -12.39
C PRO A 224 12.60 -2.78 -13.20
N GLY A 225 11.46 -2.62 -13.90
CA GLY A 225 11.10 -3.51 -15.01
C GLY A 225 10.48 -4.87 -14.66
N PHE A 226 10.10 -5.10 -13.40
CA PHE A 226 9.35 -6.30 -13.04
C PHE A 226 7.97 -6.34 -13.72
N SER A 227 7.56 -7.52 -14.17
CA SER A 227 6.23 -7.76 -14.71
C SER A 227 5.62 -9.05 -14.17
N SER A 228 4.34 -9.02 -13.82
CA SER A 228 3.60 -10.22 -13.42
C SER A 228 2.25 -10.33 -14.12
N GLU A 229 1.95 -11.52 -14.62
CA GLU A 229 0.63 -11.92 -15.13
C GLU A 229 0.09 -13.02 -14.22
N GLY A 230 -0.92 -12.68 -13.41
CA GLY A 230 -1.38 -13.46 -12.26
C GLY A 230 -1.13 -12.74 -10.93
N ARG A 231 -1.57 -13.33 -9.82
CA ARG A 231 -1.51 -12.70 -8.49
C ARG A 231 -0.11 -12.78 -7.88
N VAL A 232 0.34 -11.67 -7.27
CA VAL A 232 1.51 -11.59 -6.39
C VAL A 232 1.03 -11.56 -4.94
N ILE A 233 1.40 -12.56 -4.14
CA ILE A 233 1.04 -12.68 -2.72
C ILE A 233 2.28 -12.42 -1.86
N LEU A 234 2.20 -11.41 -0.99
CA LEU A 234 3.19 -11.09 0.04
C LEU A 234 2.58 -11.19 1.45
N SER A 235 1.40 -11.80 1.60
CA SER A 235 0.66 -11.72 2.86
C SER A 235 1.43 -12.34 4.03
N GLY A 236 1.48 -11.65 5.16
CA GLY A 236 2.28 -12.02 6.33
C GLY A 236 3.79 -11.83 6.18
N ALA A 237 4.28 -11.24 5.07
CA ALA A 237 5.70 -11.01 4.88
C ALA A 237 6.26 -10.04 5.92
N THR A 238 7.48 -10.30 6.39
CA THR A 238 8.26 -9.39 7.23
C THR A 238 9.53 -9.00 6.50
N VAL A 239 9.70 -7.70 6.28
CA VAL A 239 10.86 -7.13 5.56
C VAL A 239 11.53 -6.08 6.46
N ALA A 240 12.77 -6.34 6.87
CA ALA A 240 13.47 -5.46 7.80
C ALA A 240 14.03 -4.19 7.14
N ALA A 241 14.04 -4.10 5.81
CA ALA A 241 14.34 -2.89 5.08
C ALA A 241 13.11 -2.33 4.34
N GLY A 242 13.14 -2.21 3.01
CA GLY A 242 12.04 -1.69 2.19
C GLY A 242 11.51 -2.69 1.17
N ILE A 243 10.31 -2.42 0.66
CA ILE A 243 9.70 -3.13 -0.46
C ILE A 243 9.52 -2.14 -1.62
N GLY A 244 10.03 -2.46 -2.80
CA GLY A 244 10.03 -1.54 -3.94
C GLY A 244 9.40 -2.13 -5.22
N PHE A 245 8.35 -1.50 -5.73
CA PHE A 245 7.63 -1.86 -6.97
C PHE A 245 7.75 -0.78 -8.07
N CYS A 246 8.72 0.12 -7.97
CA CYS A 246 8.89 1.24 -8.88
C CYS A 246 8.94 0.81 -10.37
N GLY A 247 7.99 1.29 -11.16
CA GLY A 247 7.92 0.96 -12.59
C GLY A 247 7.46 -0.46 -12.92
N ALA A 248 6.96 -1.23 -11.95
CA ALA A 248 6.46 -2.58 -12.18
C ALA A 248 5.13 -2.61 -12.95
N LEU A 249 4.87 -3.72 -13.64
CA LEU A 249 3.62 -3.99 -14.36
C LEU A 249 2.93 -5.20 -13.75
N LEU A 250 1.81 -5.01 -13.07
CA LEU A 250 1.05 -6.07 -12.43
C LEU A 250 -0.30 -6.24 -13.13
N SER A 251 -0.62 -7.44 -13.60
CA SER A 251 -1.88 -7.73 -14.29
C SER A 251 -2.55 -8.98 -13.71
N ASN A 252 -3.75 -8.80 -13.18
CA ASN A 252 -4.71 -9.84 -12.83
C ASN A 252 -6.14 -9.24 -12.92
N PRO A 253 -6.62 -8.94 -14.13
CA PRO A 253 -7.84 -8.15 -14.33
C PRO A 253 -9.07 -8.82 -13.71
N GLY A 254 -9.91 -8.02 -13.04
CA GLY A 254 -11.13 -8.48 -12.36
C GLY A 254 -10.89 -9.15 -11.01
N ASP A 255 -9.65 -9.25 -10.55
CA ASP A 255 -9.25 -9.82 -9.26
C ASP A 255 -8.09 -9.01 -8.65
N VAL A 256 -7.50 -9.48 -7.54
CA VAL A 256 -6.37 -8.85 -6.87
C VAL A 256 -5.07 -9.20 -7.61
N ALA A 257 -4.34 -8.18 -8.05
CA ALA A 257 -3.01 -8.32 -8.67
C ALA A 257 -1.89 -8.36 -7.61
N LEU A 258 -2.01 -7.55 -6.56
CA LEU A 258 -1.07 -7.51 -5.43
C LEU A 258 -1.80 -7.70 -4.09
N GLU A 259 -1.52 -8.79 -3.41
CA GLU A 259 -2.08 -9.14 -2.10
C GLU A 259 -0.99 -9.13 -1.02
N ALA A 260 -0.91 -8.03 -0.26
CA ALA A 260 0.06 -7.79 0.79
C ALA A 260 -0.67 -7.47 2.09
N VAL A 261 -1.44 -8.45 2.61
CA VAL A 261 -2.20 -8.37 3.86
C VAL A 261 -1.29 -8.69 5.06
N ASP A 262 -1.43 -7.94 6.15
CA ASP A 262 -0.66 -8.11 7.39
C ASP A 262 0.87 -8.11 7.16
N VAL A 263 1.34 -7.29 6.21
CA VAL A 263 2.77 -7.13 5.91
C VAL A 263 3.40 -6.17 6.91
N THR A 264 4.58 -6.54 7.42
CA THR A 264 5.40 -5.64 8.24
C THR A 264 6.65 -5.26 7.46
N VAL A 265 6.82 -3.96 7.20
CA VAL A 265 8.04 -3.42 6.59
C VAL A 265 8.62 -2.33 7.48
N ALA A 266 9.89 -2.46 7.86
CA ALA A 266 10.47 -1.54 8.84
C ALA A 266 10.71 -0.14 8.26
N ARG A 267 10.96 -0.03 6.94
CA ARG A 267 11.15 1.25 6.25
C ARG A 267 9.97 1.56 5.32
N ASN A 268 10.23 1.62 4.01
CA ASN A 268 9.31 2.12 3.01
C ASN A 268 8.62 0.96 2.28
N PHE A 269 7.36 1.17 1.93
CA PHE A 269 6.69 0.39 0.89
C PHE A 269 6.46 1.33 -0.31
N ASP A 270 7.38 1.30 -1.27
CA ASP A 270 7.36 2.16 -2.43
C ASP A 270 6.68 1.46 -3.61
N LEU A 271 5.42 1.80 -3.83
CA LEU A 271 4.62 1.41 -5.00
C LEU A 271 4.54 2.55 -6.03
N GLY A 272 5.38 3.58 -5.91
CA GLY A 272 5.33 4.78 -6.72
C GLY A 272 6.15 4.72 -8.02
N ARG A 273 6.27 5.86 -8.70
CA ARG A 273 7.14 6.14 -9.84
C ARG A 273 7.04 5.12 -10.99
N GLY A 274 5.82 4.91 -11.49
CA GLY A 274 5.60 4.15 -12.74
C GLY A 274 4.94 2.79 -12.56
N LEU A 275 4.60 2.38 -11.33
CA LEU A 275 3.77 1.20 -11.13
C LEU A 275 2.47 1.31 -11.94
N THR A 276 2.15 0.26 -12.69
CA THR A 276 0.87 0.10 -13.37
C THR A 276 0.23 -1.20 -12.93
N VAL A 277 -0.98 -1.11 -12.39
CA VAL A 277 -1.76 -2.25 -11.92
C VAL A 277 -3.08 -2.32 -12.68
N ASP A 278 -3.31 -3.47 -13.31
CA ASP A 278 -4.61 -3.91 -13.83
C ASP A 278 -5.12 -5.05 -12.95
N GLY A 279 -6.01 -4.72 -12.01
CA GLY A 279 -6.41 -5.52 -10.87
C GLY A 279 -6.34 -4.73 -9.55
N GLY A 280 -6.79 -5.34 -8.46
CA GLY A 280 -6.78 -4.70 -7.13
C GLY A 280 -5.42 -4.77 -6.43
N VAL A 281 -5.12 -3.76 -5.62
CA VAL A 281 -4.01 -3.77 -4.64
C VAL A 281 -4.60 -3.83 -3.23
N LYS A 282 -4.19 -4.83 -2.44
CA LYS A 282 -4.66 -5.03 -1.06
C LYS A 282 -3.51 -4.96 -0.07
N LEU A 283 -3.53 -3.98 0.82
CA LEU A 283 -2.55 -3.73 1.88
C LEU A 283 -3.19 -3.76 3.28
N ASP A 284 -4.24 -4.56 3.43
CA ASP A 284 -5.03 -4.56 4.67
C ASP A 284 -4.20 -5.02 5.87
N GLY A 285 -4.28 -4.33 7.00
CA GLY A 285 -3.58 -4.67 8.24
C GLY A 285 -2.06 -4.41 8.22
N SER A 286 -1.51 -3.96 7.09
CA SER A 286 -0.06 -3.81 6.91
C SER A 286 0.52 -2.62 7.69
N ASN A 287 1.71 -2.80 8.24
CA ASN A 287 2.45 -1.83 9.02
C ASN A 287 3.73 -1.41 8.28
N VAL A 288 3.77 -0.14 7.89
CA VAL A 288 4.88 0.49 7.17
C VAL A 288 5.57 1.48 8.10
N GLY A 289 6.82 1.20 8.47
CA GLY A 289 7.52 1.97 9.50
C GLY A 289 7.79 3.43 9.12
N THR A 290 7.83 3.75 7.83
CA THR A 290 8.04 5.12 7.32
C THR A 290 7.00 5.50 6.26
N GLN A 291 7.31 5.38 4.97
CA GLN A 291 6.45 5.87 3.89
C GLN A 291 5.78 4.73 3.11
N LEU A 292 4.46 4.85 2.94
CA LEU A 292 3.68 4.12 1.95
C LEU A 292 3.41 5.02 0.75
N SER A 293 3.98 4.72 -0.42
CA SER A 293 3.94 5.62 -1.58
C SER A 293 3.24 5.00 -2.78
N PHE A 294 2.28 5.73 -3.35
CA PHE A 294 1.65 5.47 -4.66
C PHE A 294 1.87 6.61 -5.64
N LEU A 295 2.90 7.44 -5.42
CA LEU A 295 3.22 8.58 -6.25
C LEU A 295 3.33 8.16 -7.72
N ASP A 296 2.60 8.81 -8.64
CA ASP A 296 2.60 8.49 -10.07
C ASP A 296 2.22 7.04 -10.44
N ALA A 297 1.60 6.28 -9.52
CA ALA A 297 1.05 4.97 -9.85
C ALA A 297 -0.21 5.08 -10.72
N VAL A 298 -0.49 4.05 -11.51
CA VAL A 298 -1.75 3.87 -12.24
C VAL A 298 -2.43 2.62 -11.69
N LEU A 299 -3.58 2.82 -11.07
CA LEU A 299 -4.36 1.75 -10.44
C LEU A 299 -5.71 1.62 -11.17
N SER A 300 -6.03 0.41 -11.62
CA SER A 300 -7.24 0.13 -12.39
C SER A 300 -7.84 -1.21 -11.97
N ASN A 301 -9.04 -1.18 -11.40
CA ASN A 301 -9.88 -2.33 -11.12
C ASN A 301 -11.36 -1.93 -11.25
N PRO A 302 -11.85 -1.70 -12.47
CA PRO A 302 -13.19 -1.16 -12.69
C PRO A 302 -14.26 -2.11 -12.12
N GLY A 303 -15.22 -1.53 -11.40
CA GLY A 303 -16.28 -2.30 -10.71
C GLY A 303 -15.84 -3.00 -9.41
N GLY A 304 -14.55 -2.92 -9.05
CA GLY A 304 -13.99 -3.49 -7.83
C GLY A 304 -13.29 -2.45 -6.94
N THR A 305 -12.46 -2.96 -6.02
CA THR A 305 -11.56 -2.14 -5.20
C THR A 305 -10.21 -2.06 -5.89
N ALA A 306 -9.83 -0.86 -6.33
CA ALA A 306 -8.52 -0.61 -6.93
C ALA A 306 -7.41 -0.59 -5.87
N LEU A 307 -7.70 -0.01 -4.69
CA LEU A 307 -6.77 0.05 -3.57
C LEU A 307 -7.49 -0.16 -2.24
N SER A 308 -7.06 -1.16 -1.48
CA SER A 308 -7.51 -1.41 -0.11
C SER A 308 -6.36 -1.18 0.86
N LEU A 309 -6.56 -0.26 1.81
CA LEU A 309 -5.65 0.12 2.89
C LEU A 309 -6.32 -0.11 4.26
N ARG A 310 -7.26 -1.06 4.35
CA ARG A 310 -8.06 -1.21 5.58
C ARG A 310 -7.16 -1.59 6.73
N LEU A 311 -7.28 -0.92 7.87
CA LEU A 311 -6.42 -1.17 9.05
C LEU A 311 -4.92 -0.93 8.81
N ALA A 312 -4.51 -0.41 7.65
CA ALA A 312 -3.12 -0.15 7.34
C ALA A 312 -2.55 0.98 8.22
N GLN A 313 -1.26 0.91 8.52
CA GLN A 313 -0.56 1.90 9.34
C GLN A 313 0.72 2.38 8.64
N ALA A 314 0.91 3.69 8.54
CA ALA A 314 2.11 4.29 7.96
C ALA A 314 2.34 5.70 8.54
N ARG A 315 3.61 6.14 8.68
CA ARG A 315 3.91 7.51 9.14
C ARG A 315 3.69 8.55 8.05
N GLU A 316 3.91 8.17 6.80
CA GLU A 316 3.60 8.99 5.64
C GLU A 316 2.88 8.14 4.61
N THR A 317 1.87 8.71 3.96
CA THR A 317 1.07 8.03 2.94
C THR A 317 0.89 8.94 1.74
N ASP A 318 1.53 8.60 0.63
CA ASP A 318 1.42 9.34 -0.62
C ASP A 318 0.40 8.68 -1.55
N LEU A 319 -0.74 9.35 -1.74
CA LEU A 319 -1.85 8.93 -2.60
C LEU A 319 -1.92 9.73 -3.91
N ARG A 320 -0.84 10.44 -4.27
CA ARG A 320 -0.77 11.22 -5.52
C ARG A 320 -0.49 10.33 -6.72
N THR A 321 -1.47 9.51 -7.07
CA THR A 321 -1.46 8.69 -8.29
C THR A 321 -1.43 9.56 -9.54
N ARG A 322 -0.97 9.00 -10.68
CA ARG A 322 -0.87 9.73 -11.97
C ARG A 322 -2.22 10.23 -12.48
N ARG A 323 -3.27 9.49 -12.16
CA ARG A 323 -4.67 9.78 -12.44
C ARG A 323 -5.53 9.18 -11.31
N PRO A 324 -6.78 9.62 -11.11
CA PRO A 324 -7.67 8.98 -10.15
C PRO A 324 -7.69 7.47 -10.35
N ALA A 325 -7.63 6.71 -9.26
CA ALA A 325 -7.74 5.25 -9.32
C ALA A 325 -9.10 4.88 -9.95
N ASP A 326 -9.08 3.97 -10.93
CA ASP A 326 -10.29 3.46 -11.56
C ASP A 326 -10.83 2.30 -10.71
N GLY A 327 -11.77 2.61 -9.82
CA GLY A 327 -12.31 1.69 -8.82
C GLY A 327 -12.40 2.33 -7.44
N THR A 328 -12.78 1.53 -6.45
CA THR A 328 -12.92 1.99 -5.06
C THR A 328 -11.55 2.11 -4.40
N VAL A 329 -11.33 3.17 -3.62
CA VAL A 329 -10.23 3.26 -2.64
C VAL A 329 -10.81 3.15 -1.24
N ASP A 330 -10.43 2.10 -0.52
CA ASP A 330 -10.95 1.77 0.81
C ASP A 330 -9.84 1.89 1.86
N ALA A 331 -9.88 2.95 2.68
CA ALA A 331 -8.93 3.18 3.77
C ALA A 331 -9.63 3.12 5.14
N ARG A 332 -10.70 2.33 5.26
CA ARG A 332 -11.45 2.21 6.51
C ARG A 332 -10.58 1.68 7.64
N ASN A 333 -10.70 2.29 8.82
CA ASN A 333 -9.91 1.98 10.02
C ASN A 333 -8.38 2.15 9.84
N ALA A 334 -7.91 2.79 8.76
CA ALA A 334 -6.48 3.03 8.56
C ALA A 334 -5.95 4.09 9.54
N ARG A 335 -4.68 3.96 9.94
CA ARG A 335 -3.95 4.95 10.75
C ARG A 335 -2.80 5.50 9.93
N LEU A 336 -3.07 6.60 9.24
CA LEU A 336 -2.12 7.25 8.35
C LEU A 336 -1.46 8.40 9.13
N GLY A 337 -0.18 8.70 8.92
CA GLY A 337 0.41 9.90 9.52
C GLY A 337 0.12 11.12 8.65
N THR A 338 1.13 11.59 7.91
CA THR A 338 0.92 12.65 6.91
C THR A 338 0.39 12.05 5.61
N VAL A 339 -0.81 12.50 5.19
CA VAL A 339 -1.39 12.10 3.91
C VAL A 339 -1.06 13.15 2.85
N HIS A 340 -0.42 12.70 1.77
CA HIS A 340 -0.20 13.48 0.57
C HIS A 340 -1.26 13.11 -0.48
N ASP A 341 -2.07 14.08 -0.87
CA ASP A 341 -3.12 13.91 -1.86
C ASP A 341 -3.31 15.19 -2.67
N THR A 342 -4.03 15.12 -3.79
CA THR A 342 -4.47 16.30 -4.54
C THR A 342 -5.86 16.08 -5.12
N PRO A 343 -6.70 17.11 -5.31
CA PRO A 343 -8.03 16.95 -5.89
C PRO A 343 -8.05 16.24 -7.25
N ALA A 344 -6.98 16.40 -8.04
CA ALA A 344 -6.81 15.77 -9.34
C ALA A 344 -6.61 14.24 -9.28
N CYS A 345 -6.21 13.68 -8.13
CA CYS A 345 -6.00 12.23 -7.96
C CYS A 345 -7.10 11.54 -7.14
N TRP A 346 -8.10 12.27 -6.64
CA TRP A 346 -9.15 11.67 -5.81
C TRP A 346 -10.03 10.71 -6.63
N PRO A 347 -10.22 9.46 -6.17
CA PRO A 347 -11.03 8.46 -6.86
C PRO A 347 -12.51 8.81 -6.81
N ALA A 348 -13.31 8.11 -7.62
CA ALA A 348 -14.76 8.30 -7.66
C ALA A 348 -15.44 7.85 -6.35
N ASP A 349 -15.03 6.70 -5.80
CA ASP A 349 -15.45 6.19 -4.49
C ASP A 349 -14.25 6.13 -3.54
N LEU A 350 -14.37 6.84 -2.43
CA LEU A 350 -13.35 6.92 -1.38
C LEU A 350 -13.96 6.67 -0.01
N ARG A 351 -13.56 5.57 0.64
CA ARG A 351 -14.11 5.16 1.94
C ARG A 351 -13.10 5.41 3.05
N LEU A 352 -13.49 6.26 3.99
CA LEU A 352 -12.64 6.74 5.09
C LEU A 352 -13.26 6.48 6.48
N ALA A 353 -14.25 5.58 6.56
CA ALA A 353 -14.91 5.28 7.83
C ALA A 353 -13.88 4.84 8.88
N GLU A 354 -13.86 5.50 10.04
CA GLU A 354 -12.93 5.24 11.15
C GLU A 354 -11.45 5.41 10.79
N ALA A 355 -11.13 6.03 9.65
CA ALA A 355 -9.76 6.36 9.30
C ALA A 355 -9.28 7.55 10.15
N THR A 356 -8.02 7.48 10.59
CA THR A 356 -7.36 8.58 11.31
C THR A 356 -6.11 9.02 10.57
N TYR A 357 -5.84 10.32 10.62
CA TYR A 357 -4.63 10.92 10.07
C TYR A 357 -4.10 12.09 10.90
N ASP A 358 -2.77 12.23 10.95
CA ASP A 358 -2.11 13.26 11.74
C ASP A 358 -2.17 14.61 11.04
N ALA A 359 -1.78 14.63 9.76
CA ALA A 359 -1.70 15.84 8.94
C ALA A 359 -2.10 15.56 7.48
N LEU A 360 -2.49 16.64 6.80
CA LEU A 360 -2.78 16.65 5.36
C LEU A 360 -1.80 17.63 4.71
N SER A 361 -1.03 17.17 3.73
CA SER A 361 0.04 18.01 3.17
C SER A 361 -0.46 19.13 2.27
N SER A 362 -1.65 18.95 1.67
CA SER A 362 -2.18 19.86 0.67
C SER A 362 -3.03 20.96 1.33
N PRO A 363 -2.66 22.24 1.20
CA PRO A 363 -3.37 23.35 1.83
C PRO A 363 -4.67 23.63 1.07
N LEU A 364 -5.74 22.94 1.43
CA LEU A 364 -7.08 23.13 0.87
C LEU A 364 -8.00 23.81 1.89
N THR A 365 -8.95 24.59 1.41
CA THR A 365 -10.05 25.11 2.23
C THR A 365 -10.98 23.97 2.66
N ALA A 366 -11.74 24.14 3.74
CA ALA A 366 -12.70 23.12 4.16
C ALA A 366 -13.76 22.85 3.08
N ALA A 367 -14.14 23.87 2.31
CA ALA A 367 -15.13 23.72 1.24
C ALA A 367 -14.65 22.73 0.16
N GLU A 368 -13.41 22.89 -0.31
CA GLU A 368 -12.79 21.99 -1.27
C GLU A 368 -12.58 20.60 -0.68
N ARG A 369 -12.18 20.54 0.60
CA ARG A 369 -11.90 19.28 1.29
C ARG A 369 -13.15 18.47 1.63
N LEU A 370 -14.31 19.10 1.73
CA LEU A 370 -15.58 18.38 1.96
C LEU A 370 -15.97 17.47 0.78
N ASP A 371 -15.55 17.81 -0.44
CA ASP A 371 -15.79 16.95 -1.61
C ASP A 371 -15.00 15.63 -1.53
N TRP A 372 -13.89 15.62 -0.79
CA TRP A 372 -13.15 14.40 -0.47
C TRP A 372 -14.00 13.41 0.34
N LEU A 373 -14.75 13.90 1.34
CA LEU A 373 -15.60 13.08 2.21
C LEU A 373 -16.90 12.63 1.53
N ARG A 374 -17.46 13.48 0.64
CA ARG A 374 -18.72 13.19 -0.07
C ARG A 374 -18.61 12.09 -1.12
N ARG A 375 -17.40 11.68 -1.48
CA ARG A 375 -17.14 10.62 -2.46
C ARG A 375 -17.46 9.22 -1.94
N SER A 376 -17.60 9.04 -0.63
CA SER A 376 -17.89 7.74 -0.05
C SER A 376 -19.26 7.20 -0.46
N SER A 377 -19.30 5.98 -1.00
CA SER A 377 -20.56 5.27 -1.23
C SER A 377 -21.23 4.74 0.04
N ASP A 378 -20.54 4.72 1.19
CA ASP A 378 -21.03 4.16 2.46
C ASP A 378 -22.11 5.02 3.14
N GLY A 379 -22.51 6.13 2.49
CA GLY A 379 -23.45 7.09 3.05
C GLY A 379 -22.83 8.03 4.08
N TYR A 380 -23.68 8.73 4.82
CA TYR A 380 -23.22 9.70 5.81
C TYR A 380 -22.69 9.01 7.07
N LEU A 381 -21.45 9.35 7.45
CA LEU A 381 -20.82 8.95 8.71
C LEU A 381 -20.29 10.19 9.44
N PRO A 382 -20.48 10.32 10.76
CA PRO A 382 -20.07 11.50 11.51
C PRO A 382 -18.55 11.60 11.75
N GLN A 383 -17.86 10.47 11.93
CA GLN A 383 -16.44 10.42 12.33
C GLN A 383 -15.50 11.08 11.30
N PRO A 384 -15.63 10.88 9.97
CA PRO A 384 -14.73 11.51 9.01
C PRO A 384 -14.77 13.05 9.04
N TYR A 385 -15.94 13.64 9.33
CA TYR A 385 -16.08 15.09 9.51
C TYR A 385 -15.43 15.57 10.81
N GLU A 386 -15.51 14.79 11.89
CA GLU A 386 -14.85 15.12 13.16
C GLU A 386 -13.33 15.06 13.02
N GLN A 387 -12.81 14.02 12.37
CA GLN A 387 -11.40 13.87 12.07
C GLN A 387 -10.88 15.08 11.26
N LEU A 388 -11.58 15.45 10.19
CA LEU A 388 -11.19 16.59 9.36
C LEU A 388 -11.23 17.93 10.12
N ALA A 389 -12.28 18.15 10.92
CA ALA A 389 -12.39 19.35 11.73
C ALA A 389 -11.27 19.45 12.78
N ALA A 390 -10.91 18.32 13.40
CA ALA A 390 -9.80 18.25 14.36
C ALA A 390 -8.45 18.58 13.69
N THR A 391 -8.22 18.12 12.45
CA THR A 391 -7.01 18.47 11.69
C THR A 391 -6.90 19.98 11.45
N TYR A 392 -7.98 20.64 11.01
CA TYR A 392 -7.97 22.10 10.83
C TYR A 392 -7.78 22.87 12.14
N GLN A 393 -8.34 22.39 13.26
CA GLN A 393 -8.10 22.99 14.58
C GLN A 393 -6.63 22.91 14.98
N ARG A 394 -5.97 21.75 14.77
CA ARG A 394 -4.53 21.60 15.05
C ARG A 394 -3.66 22.55 14.22
N LEU A 395 -4.11 22.91 13.01
CA LEU A 395 -3.45 23.89 12.15
C LEU A 395 -3.77 25.36 12.51
N GLY A 396 -4.64 25.60 13.50
CA GLY A 396 -5.11 26.94 13.88
C GLY A 396 -6.18 27.53 12.96
N HIS A 397 -6.74 26.74 12.03
CA HIS A 397 -7.78 27.16 11.10
C HIS A 397 -9.18 26.90 11.67
N ASP A 398 -9.53 27.57 12.76
CA ASP A 398 -10.80 27.34 13.48
C ASP A 398 -12.05 27.61 12.64
N ASP A 399 -12.02 28.60 11.75
CA ASP A 399 -13.15 28.92 10.87
C ASP A 399 -13.41 27.82 9.82
N GLU A 400 -12.35 27.17 9.35
CA GLU A 400 -12.43 26.01 8.45
C GLU A 400 -13.00 24.81 9.21
N ALA A 401 -12.54 24.56 10.44
CA ALA A 401 -13.08 23.49 11.28
C ALA A 401 -14.59 23.68 11.58
N ARG A 402 -15.02 24.92 11.87
CA ARG A 402 -16.46 25.25 12.02
C ARG A 402 -17.23 24.99 10.74
N THR A 403 -16.63 25.25 9.58
CA THR A 403 -17.24 24.99 8.27
C THR A 403 -17.45 23.50 8.03
N VAL A 404 -16.48 22.66 8.38
CA VAL A 404 -16.62 21.19 8.33
C VAL A 404 -17.73 20.70 9.27
N LEU A 405 -17.74 21.17 10.52
CA LEU A 405 -18.76 20.76 11.50
C LEU A 405 -20.17 21.25 11.14
N LEU A 406 -20.28 22.41 10.50
CA LEU A 406 -21.54 22.88 9.92
C LEU A 406 -22.00 21.95 8.79
N ALA A 407 -21.10 21.55 7.89
CA ALA A 407 -21.41 20.59 6.82
C ALA A 407 -21.89 19.26 7.39
N LYS A 408 -21.23 18.75 8.44
CA LYS A 408 -21.67 17.56 9.19
C LYS A 408 -23.13 17.65 9.65
N GLN A 409 -23.55 18.77 10.25
CA GLN A 409 -24.94 18.94 10.69
C GLN A 409 -25.92 19.05 9.50
N ARG A 410 -25.49 19.66 8.39
CA ARG A 410 -26.32 19.80 7.18
C ARG A 410 -26.59 18.46 6.50
N GLU A 411 -25.61 17.57 6.46
CA GLU A 411 -25.77 16.21 5.93
C GLU A 411 -26.64 15.37 6.87
N ARG A 412 -26.39 15.44 8.20
CA ARG A 412 -27.22 14.78 9.23
C ARG A 412 -28.70 15.15 9.12
N ARG A 413 -29.01 16.40 8.77
CA ARG A 413 -30.38 16.91 8.61
C ARG A 413 -31.19 16.11 7.59
N GLY A 414 -30.55 15.52 6.57
CA GLY A 414 -31.23 14.67 5.59
C GLY A 414 -31.87 13.42 6.20
N MET A 415 -31.35 12.94 7.33
CA MET A 415 -31.82 11.73 8.02
C MET A 415 -32.83 12.02 9.15
N LEU A 416 -33.16 13.29 9.40
CA LEU A 416 -34.07 13.68 10.49
C LEU A 416 -35.54 13.56 10.07
N PRO A 417 -36.45 13.24 11.02
CA PRO A 417 -37.89 13.36 10.82
C PRO A 417 -38.33 14.75 10.31
N PRO A 418 -39.46 14.88 9.61
CA PRO A 418 -39.85 16.14 8.97
C PRO A 418 -39.93 17.36 9.92
N HIS A 419 -40.45 17.17 11.14
CA HIS A 419 -40.62 18.25 12.12
C HIS A 419 -39.27 18.74 12.69
N THR A 420 -38.35 17.82 13.02
CA THR A 420 -36.99 18.18 13.45
C THR A 420 -36.17 18.73 12.30
N ARG A 421 -36.43 18.30 11.07
CA ARG A 421 -35.81 18.85 9.86
C ARG A 421 -36.19 20.30 9.63
N LEU A 422 -37.46 20.68 9.82
CA LEU A 422 -37.91 22.07 9.74
C LEU A 422 -37.20 22.94 10.79
N TRP A 423 -37.14 22.47 12.04
CA TRP A 423 -36.41 23.18 13.10
C TRP A 423 -34.91 23.32 12.79
N ALA A 424 -34.30 22.28 12.24
CA ALA A 424 -32.92 22.27 11.76
C ALA A 424 -32.66 23.32 10.65
N TYR A 425 -33.61 23.56 9.74
CA TYR A 425 -33.49 24.66 8.78
C TYR A 425 -33.53 26.04 9.44
N VAL A 426 -34.42 26.24 10.41
CA VAL A 426 -34.49 27.49 11.19
C VAL A 426 -33.15 27.73 11.92
N GLN A 427 -32.58 26.69 12.53
CA GLN A 427 -31.31 26.79 13.25
C GLN A 427 -30.10 27.08 12.33
N ASP A 428 -30.06 26.51 11.13
CA ASP A 428 -29.03 26.79 10.11
C ASP A 428 -29.14 28.26 9.63
N ALA A 429 -30.36 28.72 9.35
CA ALA A 429 -30.61 30.07 8.87
C ALA A 429 -30.31 31.14 9.93
N ALA A 430 -30.70 30.91 11.18
CA ALA A 430 -30.51 31.87 12.27
C ALA A 430 -29.03 32.00 12.69
N VAL A 431 -28.38 30.87 13.01
CA VAL A 431 -27.05 30.87 13.66
C VAL A 431 -26.10 29.81 13.08
N GLY A 432 -26.49 29.08 12.03
CA GLY A 432 -25.67 28.02 11.45
C GLY A 432 -25.34 26.93 12.48
N TYR A 433 -26.33 26.48 13.26
CA TYR A 433 -26.13 25.54 14.39
C TYR A 433 -25.16 26.04 15.49
N GLY A 434 -24.89 27.35 15.54
CA GLY A 434 -23.93 27.94 16.47
C GLY A 434 -22.50 28.01 15.93
N TYR A 435 -22.25 27.53 14.70
CA TYR A 435 -20.95 27.62 14.04
C TYR A 435 -20.74 28.92 13.26
N ARG A 436 -21.79 29.74 13.08
CA ARG A 436 -21.74 31.05 12.37
C ARG A 436 -22.42 32.15 13.20
N PRO A 437 -21.87 32.55 14.37
CA PRO A 437 -22.52 33.48 15.29
C PRO A 437 -22.75 34.88 14.70
N LEU A 438 -21.94 35.33 13.74
CA LEU A 438 -22.10 36.62 13.08
C LEU A 438 -23.46 36.77 12.36
N ARG A 439 -24.10 35.66 11.95
CA ARG A 439 -25.46 35.71 11.36
C ARG A 439 -26.50 36.22 12.36
N ALA A 440 -26.35 35.87 13.64
CA ALA A 440 -27.26 36.36 14.67
C ALA A 440 -27.14 37.87 14.85
N GLY A 441 -25.93 38.42 14.74
CA GLY A 441 -25.70 39.87 14.70
C GLY A 441 -26.39 40.56 13.51
N LEU A 442 -26.31 39.96 12.31
CA LEU A 442 -27.02 40.48 11.12
C LEU A 442 -28.54 40.45 11.30
N TRP A 443 -29.09 39.39 11.90
CA TRP A 443 -30.51 39.31 12.23
C TRP A 443 -30.91 40.37 13.26
N LEU A 444 -30.11 40.59 14.30
CA LEU A 444 -30.35 41.66 15.28
C LEU A 444 -30.34 43.04 14.60
N MET A 445 -29.39 43.31 13.70
CA MET A 445 -29.35 44.56 12.93
C MET A 445 -30.56 44.72 12.00
N ALA A 446 -30.99 43.64 11.33
CA ALA A 446 -32.16 43.66 10.46
C ALA A 446 -33.46 43.90 11.25
N LEU A 447 -33.61 43.25 12.41
CA LEU A 447 -34.74 43.46 13.32
C LEU A 447 -34.72 44.88 13.90
N LEU A 448 -33.54 45.40 14.25
CA LEU A 448 -33.37 46.78 14.72
C LEU A 448 -33.80 47.77 13.65
N ALA A 449 -33.36 47.58 12.40
CA ALA A 449 -33.77 48.43 11.28
C ALA A 449 -35.29 48.35 11.03
N CYS A 450 -35.86 47.15 11.02
CA CYS A 450 -37.29 46.93 10.82
C CYS A 450 -38.15 47.60 11.90
N GLY A 451 -37.80 47.39 13.18
CA GLY A 451 -38.50 48.02 14.30
C GLY A 451 -38.32 49.55 14.29
N SER A 452 -37.12 50.04 14.01
CA SER A 452 -36.86 51.49 13.93
C SER A 452 -37.68 52.17 12.84
N LEU A 453 -37.81 51.53 11.67
CA LEU A 453 -38.65 52.02 10.58
C LEU A 453 -40.14 51.99 10.96
N PHE A 454 -40.61 50.91 11.57
CA PHE A 454 -42.01 50.78 11.97
C PHE A 454 -42.39 51.80 13.05
N PHE A 455 -41.62 51.90 14.14
CA PHE A 455 -41.91 52.82 15.24
C PHE A 455 -41.56 54.27 14.92
N GLY A 456 -40.65 54.52 13.96
CA GLY A 456 -40.43 55.85 13.39
C GLY A 456 -41.64 56.33 12.58
N ALA A 457 -42.28 55.44 11.82
CA ALA A 457 -43.50 55.75 11.07
C ALA A 457 -44.75 55.80 11.97
N ARG A 458 -44.76 55.03 13.06
CA ARG A 458 -45.88 54.93 14.02
C ARG A 458 -45.36 55.02 15.46
N PRO A 459 -45.11 56.23 15.97
CA PRO A 459 -44.59 56.40 17.31
C PRO A 459 -45.54 55.81 18.37
N PRO A 460 -45.02 55.05 19.35
CA PRO A 460 -45.78 54.59 20.50
C PRO A 460 -46.22 55.76 21.38
N VAL A 461 -47.24 55.53 22.21
CA VAL A 461 -47.83 56.58 23.05
C VAL A 461 -47.07 56.66 24.38
N PRO A 462 -46.69 57.86 24.86
CA PRO A 462 -46.05 58.00 26.16
C PRO A 462 -46.99 57.53 27.28
N VAL A 463 -46.44 56.80 28.26
CA VAL A 463 -47.19 56.31 29.43
C VAL A 463 -47.55 57.46 30.35
N GLU A 464 -46.60 58.38 30.57
CA GLU A 464 -46.78 59.57 31.39
C GLU A 464 -46.31 60.81 30.59
N PRO A 465 -47.23 61.55 29.94
CA PRO A 465 -46.88 62.58 28.95
C PRO A 465 -46.02 63.72 29.50
N GLU A 466 -46.15 64.03 30.79
CA GLU A 466 -45.48 65.14 31.48
C GLU A 466 -43.99 64.88 31.74
N THR A 467 -43.56 63.61 31.78
CA THR A 467 -42.19 63.19 32.17
C THR A 467 -41.48 62.34 31.11
N ALA A 468 -42.15 62.03 30.00
CA ALA A 468 -41.60 61.16 28.96
C ALA A 468 -40.39 61.82 28.24
N PRO A 469 -39.26 61.09 28.08
CA PRO A 469 -38.12 61.57 27.30
C PRO A 469 -38.49 61.72 25.82
N ARG A 470 -37.67 62.44 25.03
CA ARG A 470 -37.88 62.52 23.57
C ARG A 470 -37.84 61.12 22.95
N PHE A 471 -38.89 60.77 22.21
CA PHE A 471 -39.00 59.48 21.55
C PHE A 471 -37.89 59.31 20.50
N GLN A 472 -37.15 58.21 20.58
CA GLN A 472 -36.16 57.82 19.57
C GLN A 472 -36.40 56.37 19.15
N ALA A 473 -36.89 56.17 17.92
CA ALA A 473 -37.31 54.85 17.43
C ALA A 473 -36.18 53.79 17.46
N VAL A 474 -34.94 54.20 17.22
CA VAL A 474 -33.77 53.30 17.27
C VAL A 474 -33.53 52.79 18.68
N PHE A 475 -33.46 53.69 19.68
CA PHE A 475 -33.21 53.31 21.06
C PHE A 475 -34.41 52.58 21.68
N TYR A 476 -35.64 52.93 21.31
CA TYR A 476 -36.83 52.17 21.68
C TYR A 476 -36.78 50.72 21.17
N THR A 477 -36.43 50.53 19.89
CA THR A 477 -36.30 49.20 19.30
C THR A 477 -35.13 48.42 19.90
N LEU A 478 -34.05 49.11 20.26
CA LEU A 478 -32.87 48.50 20.87
C LEU A 478 -33.16 48.06 22.31
N ASP A 479 -33.91 48.85 23.11
CA ASP A 479 -34.43 48.44 24.42
C ASP A 479 -35.25 47.15 24.32
N LEU A 480 -36.07 47.01 23.27
CA LEU A 480 -36.85 45.78 23.04
C LEU A 480 -35.98 44.58 22.66
N LEU A 481 -34.91 44.76 21.87
CA LEU A 481 -34.10 43.66 21.34
C LEU A 481 -32.99 43.19 22.27
N VAL A 482 -32.43 44.08 23.10
CA VAL A 482 -31.29 43.77 23.97
C VAL A 482 -31.77 43.69 25.42
N PRO A 483 -31.85 42.48 26.02
CA PRO A 483 -32.46 42.30 27.34
C PRO A 483 -31.69 42.93 28.53
N VAL A 484 -30.58 43.64 28.27
CA VAL A 484 -29.67 44.20 29.28
C VAL A 484 -29.57 45.73 29.19
N THR A 485 -30.40 46.41 28.39
CA THR A 485 -30.25 47.86 28.17
C THR A 485 -31.25 48.73 28.91
N ALA A 486 -30.79 49.92 29.31
CA ALA A 486 -31.48 50.91 30.10
C ALA A 486 -31.53 52.27 29.38
N PHE A 487 -31.96 52.30 28.11
CA PHE A 487 -32.13 53.59 27.41
C PHE A 487 -33.43 54.30 27.82
N GLY A 488 -34.29 53.63 28.60
CA GLY A 488 -35.47 54.20 29.25
C GLY A 488 -36.62 54.53 28.29
N GLN A 489 -36.54 54.08 27.04
CA GLN A 489 -37.57 54.32 26.03
C GLN A 489 -38.69 53.28 26.13
N GLU A 490 -38.36 52.00 26.36
CA GLU A 490 -39.37 50.93 26.51
C GLU A 490 -40.34 51.22 27.67
N THR A 491 -39.82 51.62 28.83
CA THR A 491 -40.63 51.89 30.03
C THR A 491 -41.46 53.17 29.91
N ALA A 492 -41.02 54.14 29.10
CA ALA A 492 -41.69 55.42 28.91
C ALA A 492 -42.78 55.38 27.82
N PHE A 493 -42.76 54.40 26.91
CA PHE A 493 -43.63 54.37 25.73
C PHE A 493 -44.28 53.01 25.50
N VAL A 494 -45.61 52.98 25.32
CA VAL A 494 -46.37 51.75 25.06
C VAL A 494 -46.91 51.74 23.64
N ALA A 495 -46.49 50.74 22.87
CA ALA A 495 -47.07 50.45 21.56
C ALA A 495 -48.47 49.81 21.72
N ARG A 496 -49.44 50.25 20.91
CA ARG A 496 -50.81 49.71 20.89
C ARG A 496 -51.16 49.08 19.55
N GLY A 497 -52.13 48.18 19.54
CA GLY A 497 -52.62 47.52 18.32
C GLY A 497 -51.53 46.64 17.69
N THR A 498 -51.29 46.80 16.38
CA THR A 498 -50.28 45.99 15.67
C THR A 498 -48.86 46.23 16.18
N GLY A 499 -48.57 47.40 16.76
CA GLY A 499 -47.24 47.70 17.32
C GLY A 499 -46.91 46.91 18.59
N GLN A 500 -47.93 46.53 19.37
CA GLN A 500 -47.76 45.72 20.58
C GLN A 500 -47.27 44.30 20.26
N TRP A 501 -47.88 43.67 19.25
CA TRP A 501 -47.47 42.35 18.77
C TRP A 501 -46.06 42.37 18.17
N LEU A 502 -45.70 43.44 17.46
CA LEU A 502 -44.33 43.62 16.97
C LEU A 502 -43.34 43.77 18.11
N ALA A 503 -43.67 44.55 19.15
CA ALA A 503 -42.82 44.71 20.32
C ALA A 503 -42.57 43.35 21.01
N TYR A 504 -43.60 42.55 21.26
CA TYR A 504 -43.44 41.21 21.82
C TYR A 504 -42.61 40.28 20.94
N ALA A 505 -42.78 40.34 19.62
CA ALA A 505 -41.98 39.54 18.69
C ALA A 505 -40.50 39.96 18.70
N LEU A 506 -40.21 41.26 18.74
CA LEU A 506 -38.85 41.79 18.85
C LEU A 506 -38.21 41.38 20.18
N THR A 507 -38.91 41.49 21.30
CA THR A 507 -38.41 41.04 22.61
C THR A 507 -38.10 39.56 22.63
N ALA A 508 -39.02 38.71 22.18
CA ALA A 508 -38.79 37.26 22.13
C ALA A 508 -37.61 36.89 21.20
N ALA A 509 -37.53 37.51 20.02
CA ALA A 509 -36.41 37.29 19.08
C ALA A 509 -35.08 37.78 19.65
N GLY A 510 -35.09 38.92 20.36
CA GLY A 510 -33.95 39.48 21.06
C GLY A 510 -33.35 38.51 22.07
N TRP A 511 -34.17 37.94 22.95
CA TRP A 511 -33.73 36.92 23.91
C TRP A 511 -33.11 35.68 23.23
N ILE A 512 -33.74 35.16 22.17
CA ILE A 512 -33.26 33.97 21.45
C ILE A 512 -31.94 34.23 20.74
N LEU A 513 -31.81 35.38 20.05
CA LEU A 513 -30.59 35.72 19.31
C LEU A 513 -29.46 36.14 20.25
N ALA A 514 -29.74 36.89 21.31
CA ALA A 514 -28.74 37.31 22.29
C ALA A 514 -28.13 36.10 23.03
N THR A 515 -28.95 35.12 23.43
CA THR A 515 -28.45 33.88 24.03
C THR A 515 -27.57 33.08 23.06
N ALA A 516 -27.92 33.07 21.76
CA ALA A 516 -27.10 32.41 20.73
C ALA A 516 -25.77 33.12 20.47
N VAL A 517 -25.75 34.46 20.46
CA VAL A 517 -24.52 35.26 20.35
C VAL A 517 -23.64 35.04 21.58
N ALA A 518 -24.21 35.13 22.80
CA ALA A 518 -23.48 34.91 24.04
C ALA A 518 -22.87 33.50 24.11
N ALA A 519 -23.62 32.47 23.72
CA ALA A 519 -23.12 31.10 23.65
C ALA A 519 -22.03 30.90 22.58
N GLY A 520 -22.09 31.65 21.48
CA GLY A 520 -21.08 31.66 20.43
C GLY A 520 -19.78 32.36 20.86
N VAL A 521 -19.90 33.52 21.51
CA VAL A 521 -18.76 34.31 22.02
C VAL A 521 -18.08 33.60 23.20
N SER A 522 -18.85 33.04 24.15
CA SER A 522 -18.31 32.29 25.29
C SER A 522 -17.49 31.07 24.83
N ARG A 523 -17.95 30.34 23.80
CA ARG A 523 -17.19 29.23 23.21
C ARG A 523 -15.92 29.67 22.47
N GLY A 524 -15.86 30.92 21.99
CA GLY A 524 -14.67 31.50 21.38
C GLY A 524 -13.64 31.95 22.42
N ILE A 525 -14.08 32.42 23.58
CA ILE A 525 -13.21 32.95 24.65
C ILE A 525 -12.64 31.83 25.52
N SER A 526 -13.37 30.73 25.75
CA SER A 526 -12.88 29.60 26.58
C SER A 526 -11.78 28.74 25.94
N ARG A 527 -11.17 29.21 24.84
CA ARG A 527 -10.15 28.49 24.05
C ARG A 527 -8.89 29.34 23.76
N GLN A 528 -8.81 30.54 24.34
CA GLN A 528 -7.55 31.25 24.57
C GLN A 528 -7.10 30.97 26.00
#